data_AF-A0A2S9G059-F1
#
_entry.id   AF-A0A2S9G059-F1
#
_cell.length_a   1.000
_cell.length_b   1.000
_cell.length_c   1.000
_cell.angle_alpha   90.00
_cell.angle_beta   90.00
_cell.angle_gamma   90.00
#
_symmetry.space_group_name_H-M   'P 1'
#
loop_
_entity.id
_entity.type
_entity.pdbx_description
1 polymer ?
#
loop_
_entity_poly.entity_id
_entity_poly.type
_entity_poly.pdbx_seq_one_letter_code
_entity_poly.pdbx_strand_id
1 'polypeptide(L)'
;LVSTYRDTGIAPESVCLELTERAFSRDPAPAHIALRRARDIGVSLAMDDFGVEHASMTNLMHVPVDWLKIDRSFIAEVHHNDRV
;
A
#
# COMPACT_ATOMS: atom_id res chain seq x y z
N LEU A 1 -9.41 14.65 -1.14
CA LEU A 1 -7.95 14.61 -0.85
C LEU A 1 -7.30 15.96 -1.12
N VAL A 2 -7.16 16.40 -2.38
CA VAL A 2 -6.49 17.69 -2.69
C VAL A 2 -7.12 18.90 -1.98
N SER A 3 -8.45 18.98 -1.90
CA SER A 3 -9.14 20.04 -1.15
C SER A 3 -8.89 19.93 0.36
N THR A 4 -9.00 18.73 0.91
CA THR A 4 -8.86 18.44 2.34
C THR A 4 -7.49 18.86 2.91
N TYR A 5 -6.40 18.68 2.17
CA TYR A 5 -5.06 19.10 2.66
C TYR A 5 -4.90 20.61 2.77
N ARG A 6 -5.57 21.39 1.91
CA ARG A 6 -5.43 22.86 1.95
C ARG A 6 -6.11 23.47 3.16
N ASP A 7 -7.17 22.82 3.66
CA ASP A 7 -8.03 23.40 4.69
C ASP A 7 -7.65 22.94 6.11
N THR A 8 -6.88 21.84 6.25
CA THR A 8 -6.57 21.22 7.56
C THR A 8 -5.23 21.65 8.14
N GLY A 9 -4.33 22.24 7.35
CA GLY A 9 -2.96 22.56 7.79
C GLY A 9 -2.07 21.32 8.03
N ILE A 10 -2.52 20.13 7.63
CA ILE A 10 -1.76 18.89 7.76
C ILE A 10 -0.71 18.83 6.64
N ALA A 11 0.56 18.67 7.01
CA ALA A 11 1.65 18.49 6.05
C ALA A 11 1.45 17.19 5.27
N PRO A 12 1.42 17.19 3.93
CA PRO A 12 1.17 15.98 3.13
C PRO A 12 2.12 14.83 3.45
N GLU A 13 3.38 15.14 3.72
CA GLU A 13 4.42 14.17 4.14
C GLU A 13 4.13 13.44 5.45
N SER A 14 3.23 13.97 6.29
CA SER A 14 2.77 13.30 7.51
C SER A 14 1.62 12.32 7.28
N VAL A 15 1.11 12.22 6.05
CA VAL A 15 0.02 11.31 5.69
C VAL A 15 0.54 10.16 4.84
N CYS A 16 0.18 8.96 5.26
CA CYS A 16 0.37 7.74 4.50
C CYS A 16 -1.00 7.19 4.07
N LEU A 17 -1.16 6.93 2.77
CA LEU A 17 -2.35 6.25 2.24
C LEU A 17 -2.06 4.77 2.12
N GLU A 18 -2.91 3.95 2.74
CA GLU A 18 -2.79 2.50 2.71
C GLU A 18 -3.70 1.89 1.65
N LEU A 19 -3.18 0.93 0.90
CA LEU A 19 -3.88 0.24 -0.17
C LEU A 19 -3.79 -1.27 0.05
N THR A 20 -4.94 -1.94 0.07
CA THR A 20 -4.95 -3.40 0.09
C THR A 20 -4.43 -3.96 -1.24
N GLU A 21 -3.76 -5.10 -1.20
CA GLU A 21 -3.24 -5.80 -2.40
C GLU A 21 -4.34 -6.01 -3.48
N ARG A 22 -5.57 -6.31 -3.06
CA ARG A 22 -6.73 -6.53 -3.95
C ARG A 22 -7.05 -5.35 -4.87
N ALA A 23 -6.69 -4.12 -4.47
CA ALA A 23 -6.92 -2.93 -5.28
C ALA A 23 -6.11 -2.95 -6.59
N PHE A 24 -4.98 -3.68 -6.64
CA PHE A 24 -4.11 -3.77 -7.82
C PHE A 24 -4.40 -4.97 -8.72
N SER A 25 -5.03 -6.02 -8.19
CA SER A 25 -5.25 -7.26 -8.93
C SER A 25 -6.37 -7.19 -9.98
N ARG A 26 -7.27 -6.20 -9.91
CA ARG A 26 -8.46 -6.12 -10.79
C ARG A 26 -8.33 -5.15 -11.97
N ASP A 27 -7.66 -4.01 -11.81
CA ASP A 27 -7.37 -3.05 -12.90
C ASP A 27 -6.23 -2.09 -12.51
N PRO A 28 -4.99 -2.37 -12.94
CA PRO A 28 -3.82 -1.63 -12.46
C PRO A 28 -3.71 -0.20 -13.02
N ALA A 29 -4.31 0.11 -14.17
CA ALA A 29 -4.05 1.39 -14.83
C ALA A 29 -4.69 2.60 -14.13
N PRO A 30 -5.99 2.60 -13.77
CA PRO A 30 -6.59 3.69 -13.01
C PRO A 30 -5.97 3.85 -11.61
N ALA A 31 -5.68 2.73 -10.94
CA ALA A 31 -5.04 2.72 -9.63
C ALA A 31 -3.65 3.38 -9.69
N HIS A 32 -2.83 3.01 -10.68
CA HIS A 32 -1.50 3.58 -10.83
C HIS A 32 -1.52 5.10 -11.10
N ILE A 33 -2.48 5.58 -11.89
CA ILE A 33 -2.66 7.02 -12.14
C ILE A 33 -3.04 7.76 -10.86
N ALA A 34 -3.98 7.21 -10.08
CA ALA A 34 -4.41 7.81 -8.82
C ALA A 34 -3.26 7.90 -7.81
N LEU A 35 -2.42 6.88 -7.75
CA LEU A 35 -1.29 6.82 -6.83
C LEU A 35 -0.15 7.74 -7.20
N ARG A 36 0.14 7.87 -8.50
CA ARG A 36 1.09 8.90 -8.96
C ARG A 36 0.62 10.29 -8.56
N ARG A 37 -0.66 10.60 -8.76
CA ARG A 37 -1.23 11.88 -8.32
C ARG A 37 -1.17 12.07 -6.80
N ALA A 38 -1.39 11.02 -6.02
CA ALA A 38 -1.24 11.07 -4.58
C ALA A 38 0.21 11.40 -4.19
N ARG A 39 1.17 10.72 -4.79
CA ARG A 39 2.61 10.99 -4.60
C ARG A 39 2.99 12.42 -4.99
N ASP A 40 2.45 12.94 -6.09
CA ASP A 40 2.71 14.32 -6.53
C ASP A 40 2.21 15.38 -5.52
N ILE A 41 1.27 15.01 -4.63
CA ILE A 41 0.81 15.85 -3.51
C ILE A 41 1.79 15.82 -2.32
N GLY A 42 2.70 14.84 -2.28
CA GLY A 42 3.71 14.68 -1.22
C GLY A 42 3.32 13.68 -0.13
N VAL A 43 2.27 12.88 -0.32
CA VAL A 43 1.86 11.83 0.64
C VAL A 43 2.68 10.55 0.42
N SER A 44 2.89 9.79 1.48
CA SER A 44 3.47 8.45 1.40
C SER A 44 2.41 7.41 1.03
N LEU A 45 2.82 6.28 0.48
CA LEU A 45 1.96 5.18 0.09
C LEU A 45 2.43 3.87 0.75
N ALA A 46 1.48 3.09 1.28
CA ALA A 46 1.74 1.77 1.85
C ALA A 46 0.86 0.70 1.21
N MET A 47 1.42 -0.49 1.00
CA MET A 47 0.62 -1.68 0.69
C MET A 47 0.26 -2.42 1.98
N ASP A 48 -1.03 -2.63 2.21
CA ASP A 48 -1.59 -3.26 3.39
C ASP A 48 -2.00 -4.72 3.14
N ASP A 49 -2.05 -5.50 4.21
CA ASP A 49 -2.44 -6.91 4.22
C ASP A 49 -1.67 -7.80 3.23
N PHE A 50 -0.38 -7.52 3.00
CA PHE A 50 0.41 -8.31 2.05
C PHE A 50 0.60 -9.74 2.59
N GLY A 51 0.19 -10.73 1.79
CA GLY A 51 0.41 -12.16 2.10
C GLY A 51 -0.77 -12.96 2.65
N VAL A 52 -1.98 -12.39 2.79
CA VAL A 52 -3.14 -13.08 3.38
C VAL A 52 -3.72 -14.20 2.51
N GLU A 53 -3.88 -13.97 1.21
CA GLU A 53 -4.50 -14.95 0.31
C GLU A 53 -3.64 -15.25 -0.93
N HIS A 54 -3.02 -14.24 -1.56
CA HIS A 54 -2.13 -14.43 -2.72
C HIS A 54 -1.15 -13.26 -2.89
N ALA A 55 -0.02 -13.29 -2.18
CA ALA A 55 1.06 -12.31 -2.38
C ALA A 55 1.71 -12.48 -3.77
N SER A 56 1.73 -11.42 -4.57
CA SER A 56 2.51 -11.38 -5.82
C SER A 56 3.69 -10.41 -5.73
N MET A 57 4.88 -10.96 -5.51
CA MET A 57 6.13 -10.19 -5.52
C MET A 57 6.36 -9.50 -6.89
N THR A 58 5.93 -10.15 -7.98
CA THR A 58 5.99 -9.57 -9.33
C THR A 58 5.10 -8.34 -9.45
N ASN A 59 3.88 -8.38 -8.89
CA ASN A 59 3.00 -7.21 -8.91
C ASN A 59 3.56 -6.08 -8.04
N LEU A 60 4.14 -6.41 -6.88
CA LEU A 60 4.76 -5.44 -5.98
C LEU A 60 5.85 -4.60 -6.69
N MET A 61 6.63 -5.19 -7.59
CA MET A 61 7.65 -4.46 -8.37
C MET A 61 7.09 -3.32 -9.24
N HIS A 62 5.79 -3.36 -9.56
CA HIS A 62 5.13 -2.35 -10.40
C HIS A 62 4.28 -1.36 -9.59
N VAL A 63 4.21 -1.54 -8.27
CA VAL A 63 3.40 -0.71 -7.39
C VAL A 63 4.26 0.39 -6.76
N PRO A 64 3.90 1.67 -6.93
CA PRO A 64 4.69 2.79 -6.42
C PRO A 64 4.43 3.03 -4.93
N VAL A 65 4.72 2.07 -4.05
CA VAL A 65 4.60 2.19 -2.59
C VAL A 65 5.96 2.45 -1.92
N ASP A 66 5.93 3.17 -0.80
CA ASP A 66 7.09 3.47 0.04
C ASP A 66 7.22 2.43 1.18
N TRP A 67 6.09 1.84 1.58
CA TRP A 67 6.03 0.87 2.67
C TRP A 67 5.27 -0.39 2.25
N LEU A 68 5.74 -1.54 2.76
CA LEU A 68 5.06 -2.83 2.66
C LEU A 68 4.70 -3.29 4.07
N LYS A 69 3.41 -3.50 4.33
CA LYS A 69 2.92 -4.04 5.59
C LYS A 69 2.63 -5.52 5.42
N ILE A 70 3.38 -6.34 6.14
CA ILE A 70 3.15 -7.79 6.22
C ILE A 70 1.94 -8.02 7.13
N ASP A 71 0.99 -8.82 6.67
CA ASP A 71 -0.20 -9.09 7.46
C ASP A 71 0.12 -9.75 8.81
N ARG A 72 -0.69 -9.41 9.82
CA ARG A 72 -0.52 -9.90 11.18
C ARG A 72 -0.69 -11.42 11.29
N SER A 73 -1.57 -12.04 10.50
CA SER A 73 -1.77 -13.49 10.53
C SER A 73 -0.51 -14.24 10.11
N PHE A 74 0.22 -13.72 9.12
CA PHE A 74 1.53 -14.26 8.72
C PHE A 74 2.52 -14.18 9.88
N ILE A 75 2.66 -13.00 10.52
CA ILE A 75 3.59 -12.81 11.64
C ILE A 75 3.22 -13.70 12.85
N ALA A 76 1.92 -13.94 13.08
CA ALA A 76 1.48 -14.83 14.15
C ALA A 76 1.89 -16.30 13.91
N GLU A 77 1.87 -16.75 12.66
CA GLU A 77 2.12 -18.15 12.29
C GLU A 77 3.58 -18.44 11.89
N VAL A 78 4.37 -17.43 11.55
CA VAL A 78 5.74 -17.61 11.00
C VAL A 78 6.68 -18.35 11.95
N HIS A 79 6.42 -18.30 13.25
CA HIS A 79 7.21 -19.00 14.28
C HIS A 79 6.68 -20.40 14.63
N HIS A 80 5.55 -20.82 14.07
CA HIS A 80 4.87 -22.07 14.39
C HIS A 80 4.97 -23.12 13.27
N ASN A 81 5.59 -22.76 12.15
CA ASN A 81 5.68 -23.61 10.98
C ASN A 81 7.12 -24.08 10.74
N ASP A 82 7.46 -25.28 11.23
CA ASP A 82 8.76 -25.94 11.03
C ASP A 82 9.01 -26.41 9.58
N ARG A 83 8.29 -25.87 8.60
CA ARG A 83 8.49 -26.19 7.19
C ARG A 83 9.62 -25.34 6.60
N VAL A 84 10.85 -25.76 6.90
CA VAL A 84 12.02 -25.53 6.04
C VAL A 84 12.66 -26.89 5.75
#